data_AF-A0A699TGV8-F1
#
_entry.id   AF-A0A699TGV8-F1
#
_cell.length_a   1.000
_cell.length_b   1.000
_cell.length_c   1.000
_cell.angle_alpha   90.00
_cell.angle_beta   90.00
_cell.angle_gamma   90.00
#
_symmetry.space_group_name_H-M   'P 1'
#
loop_
_entity.id
_entity.type
_entity.pdbx_description
1 polymer ?
#
loop_
_entity_poly.entity_id
_entity_poly.type
_entity_poly.pdbx_seq_one_letter_code
_entity_poly.pdbx_strand_id
1 'polypeptide(L)'
;RGSETVYRQLFGQVERWQQAGNAVTGIQIDFDARTRYLQDYVAFLKDLRLRLPPSLKLSITGLMDWSSNADPQAISQLKGVVDEVVVQTYQGRHSIPDYAAYLPRISRLGMPFKIGLIQGGEWTAPEYLKDSPWFLGYVVFLRNQD
;
A
#
# COMPACT_ATOMS: atom_id res chain seq x y z
N ARG A 1 12.57 13.33 -5.28
CA ARG A 1 12.15 14.14 -4.11
C ARG A 1 10.88 14.88 -4.50
N GLY A 2 9.83 14.85 -3.67
CA GLY A 2 8.61 15.61 -3.94
C GLY A 2 8.88 17.12 -3.91
N SER A 3 8.15 17.91 -4.69
CA SER A 3 8.25 19.36 -4.58
C SER A 3 7.56 19.82 -3.30
N GLU A 4 8.06 20.90 -2.67
CA GLU A 4 7.46 21.46 -1.45
C GLU A 4 5.98 21.85 -1.65
N THR A 5 5.59 22.13 -2.89
CA THR A 5 4.21 22.38 -3.28
C THR A 5 3.33 21.15 -3.10
N VAL A 6 3.81 19.94 -3.44
CA VAL A 6 3.04 18.70 -3.29
C VAL A 6 2.74 18.42 -1.82
N TYR A 7 3.73 18.59 -0.93
CA TYR A 7 3.50 18.39 0.51
C TYR A 7 2.50 19.39 1.08
N ARG A 8 2.61 20.67 0.71
CA ARG A 8 1.64 21.69 1.13
C ARG A 8 0.21 21.36 0.65
N GLN A 9 0.07 20.89 -0.58
CA GLN A 9 -1.23 20.47 -1.11
C GLN A 9 -1.79 19.25 -0.37
N LEU A 10 -0.95 18.24 -0.12
CA LEU A 10 -1.33 17.03 0.61
C LEU A 10 -1.82 17.36 2.03
N PHE A 11 -1.02 18.10 2.81
CA PHE A 11 -1.38 18.44 4.18
C PHE A 11 -2.55 19.40 4.25
N GLY A 12 -2.66 20.35 3.32
CA GLY A 12 -3.83 21.20 3.20
C GLY A 12 -5.12 20.41 2.92
N GLN A 13 -5.06 19.30 2.18
CA GLN A 13 -6.22 18.41 2.02
C GLN A 13 -6.58 17.73 3.34
N VAL A 14 -5.59 17.15 4.04
CA VAL A 14 -5.82 16.50 5.35
C VAL A 14 -6.50 17.45 6.33
N GLU A 15 -5.99 18.67 6.47
CA GLU A 15 -6.57 19.69 7.35
C GLU A 15 -8.00 20.04 6.94
N ARG A 16 -8.28 20.21 5.64
CA ARG A 16 -9.64 20.46 5.15
C ARG A 16 -10.62 19.34 5.53
N TRP A 17 -10.23 18.08 5.37
CA TRP A 17 -11.08 16.94 5.74
C TRP A 17 -11.33 16.89 7.25
N GLN A 18 -10.30 17.15 8.07
CA GLN A 18 -10.42 17.20 9.52
C GLN A 18 -11.34 18.35 9.98
N GLN A 19 -11.20 19.54 9.40
CA GLN A 19 -12.06 20.70 9.69
C GLN A 19 -13.50 20.47 9.27
N ALA A 20 -13.74 19.66 8.24
CA ALA A 20 -15.08 19.22 7.84
C ALA A 20 -15.68 18.14 8.77
N GLY A 21 -15.02 17.80 9.89
CA GLY A 21 -15.49 16.85 10.89
C GLY A 21 -15.19 15.39 10.60
N ASN A 22 -14.34 15.10 9.60
CA ASN A 22 -13.97 13.71 9.28
C ASN A 22 -12.87 13.21 10.21
N ALA A 23 -13.00 11.98 10.69
CA ALA A 23 -11.95 11.27 11.41
C ALA A 23 -10.87 10.77 10.45
N VAL A 24 -9.99 11.66 9.99
CA VAL A 24 -8.87 11.30 9.10
C VAL A 24 -7.83 10.51 9.91
N THR A 25 -7.66 9.23 9.58
CA THR A 25 -6.76 8.32 10.30
C THR A 25 -5.39 8.16 9.64
N GLY A 26 -5.26 8.56 8.38
CA GLY A 26 -4.01 8.40 7.64
C GLY A 26 -4.12 8.79 6.18
N ILE A 27 -3.02 8.56 5.46
CA ILE A 27 -2.85 8.80 4.04
C ILE A 27 -2.42 7.49 3.38
N GLN A 28 -3.03 7.14 2.26
CA GLN A 28 -2.55 6.08 1.38
C GLN A 28 -1.96 6.69 0.11
N ILE A 29 -0.73 6.32 -0.23
CA ILE A 29 -0.15 6.65 -1.53
C ILE A 29 -0.51 5.51 -2.49
N ASP A 30 -1.45 5.78 -3.38
CA ASP A 30 -1.81 4.87 -4.45
C ASP A 30 -0.83 5.02 -5.62
N PHE A 31 0.31 4.34 -5.54
CA PHE A 31 1.34 4.38 -6.56
C PHE A 31 2.12 3.07 -6.62
N ASP A 32 1.91 2.34 -7.71
CA ASP A 32 2.63 1.11 -8.00
C ASP A 32 4.02 1.40 -8.58
N ALA A 33 4.99 1.66 -7.69
CA ALA A 33 6.37 1.85 -8.10
C ALA A 33 6.89 0.56 -8.76
N ARG A 34 7.39 0.67 -9.99
CA ARG A 34 8.11 -0.44 -10.64
C ARG A 34 9.30 -0.84 -9.78
N THR A 35 9.58 -2.14 -9.67
CA THR A 35 10.65 -2.68 -8.81
C THR A 35 11.99 -1.95 -8.94
N ARG A 36 12.40 -1.58 -10.17
CA ARG A 36 13.65 -0.86 -10.45
C ARG A 36 13.75 0.54 -9.83
N TYR A 37 12.61 1.16 -9.48
CA TYR A 37 12.54 2.48 -8.85
C TYR A 37 12.15 2.43 -7.37
N LEU A 38 12.13 1.23 -6.77
CA LEU A 38 11.69 1.06 -5.40
C LEU A 38 12.54 1.85 -4.41
N GLN A 39 13.85 1.97 -4.66
CA GLN A 39 14.76 2.77 -3.81
C GLN A 39 14.39 4.27 -3.82
N ASP A 40 14.11 4.84 -4.99
CA ASP A 40 13.67 6.25 -5.09
C ASP A 40 12.32 6.46 -4.42
N TYR A 41 11.42 5.49 -4.54
CA TYR A 41 10.12 5.52 -3.88
C TYR A 41 10.26 5.44 -2.36
N VAL A 42 11.11 4.56 -1.84
CA VAL A 42 11.45 4.49 -0.41
C VAL A 42 12.02 5.81 0.10
N ALA A 43 12.90 6.46 -0.65
CA ALA A 43 13.45 7.76 -0.27
C ALA A 43 12.36 8.85 -0.19
N PHE A 44 11.41 8.84 -1.12
CA PHE A 44 10.23 9.71 -1.07
C PHE A 44 9.36 9.42 0.16
N LEU A 45 9.05 8.14 0.44
CA LEU A 45 8.22 7.75 1.58
C LEU A 45 8.87 8.12 2.92
N LYS A 46 10.19 8.03 3.04
CA LYS A 46 10.94 8.48 4.23
C LYS A 46 10.77 9.98 4.47
N ASP A 47 10.94 10.80 3.44
CA ASP A 47 10.73 12.25 3.52
C ASP A 47 9.27 12.58 3.89
N LEU A 48 8.30 11.86 3.30
CA LEU A 48 6.89 12.00 3.66
C LEU A 48 6.62 11.63 5.13
N ARG A 49 7.12 10.49 5.60
CA ARG A 49 6.94 10.01 6.99
C ARG A 49 7.52 10.99 8.02
N LEU A 50 8.64 11.63 7.72
CA LEU A 50 9.25 12.65 8.58
C LEU A 50 8.40 13.92 8.72
N ARG A 51 7.64 14.26 7.67
CA ARG A 51 6.78 15.45 7.64
C ARG A 51 5.36 15.16 8.15
N LEU A 52 4.91 13.91 8.06
CA LEU A 52 3.58 13.49 8.45
C LEU A 52 3.44 13.49 9.99
N PRO A 53 2.37 14.11 10.55
CA PRO A 53 2.05 14.00 11.96
C PRO A 53 2.08 12.54 12.45
N PRO A 54 2.70 12.24 13.62
CA PRO A 54 2.78 10.88 14.15
C PRO A 54 1.43 10.18 14.34
N SER A 55 0.36 10.96 14.55
CA SER A 55 -1.01 10.45 14.70
C SER A 55 -1.63 9.93 13.41
N LEU A 56 -1.10 10.32 12.24
CA LEU A 56 -1.59 9.87 10.95
C LEU A 56 -0.77 8.67 10.47
N LYS A 57 -1.49 7.62 10.07
CA LYS A 57 -0.90 6.45 9.42
C LYS A 57 -0.46 6.79 8.00
N LEU A 58 0.60 6.15 7.53
CA LEU A 58 1.04 6.15 6.15
C LEU A 58 0.92 4.74 5.58
N SER A 59 0.10 4.58 4.55
CA SER A 59 -0.04 3.34 3.80
C SER A 59 0.32 3.54 2.35
N ILE A 60 0.60 2.45 1.64
CA ILE A 60 0.91 2.47 0.21
C ILE A 60 0.19 1.32 -0.49
N THR A 61 -0.11 1.48 -1.76
CA THR A 61 -0.34 0.31 -2.62
C THR A 61 1.00 -0.27 -3.08
N GLY A 62 1.02 -1.58 -3.29
CA GLY A 62 2.20 -2.29 -3.75
C GLY A 62 1.83 -3.42 -4.70
N LEU A 63 2.73 -3.68 -5.64
CA LEU A 63 2.59 -4.76 -6.61
C LEU A 63 2.99 -6.10 -6.00
N MET A 64 2.36 -7.19 -6.46
CA MET A 64 2.75 -8.55 -6.05
C MET A 64 4.20 -8.90 -6.39
N ASP A 65 4.76 -8.30 -7.46
CA ASP A 65 6.12 -8.57 -7.93
C ASP A 65 7.20 -8.16 -6.91
N TRP A 66 6.89 -7.24 -5.98
CA TRP A 66 7.80 -6.85 -4.91
C TRP A 66 8.16 -8.02 -4.01
N SER A 67 7.21 -8.91 -3.72
CA SER A 67 7.46 -10.10 -2.88
C SER A 67 8.41 -11.12 -3.50
N SER A 68 8.64 -11.04 -4.82
CA SER A 68 9.38 -12.04 -5.60
C SER A 68 10.65 -11.49 -6.22
N ASN A 69 10.65 -10.23 -6.62
CA ASN A 69 11.69 -9.64 -7.46
C ASN A 69 12.29 -8.35 -6.87
N ALA A 70 11.71 -7.79 -5.80
CA ALA A 70 12.30 -6.61 -5.18
C ALA A 70 13.55 -6.97 -4.39
N ASP A 71 14.49 -6.02 -4.41
CA ASP A 71 15.63 -6.01 -3.51
C ASP A 71 15.14 -6.13 -2.05
N PRO A 72 15.52 -7.19 -1.32
CA PRO A 72 15.14 -7.37 0.09
C PRO A 72 15.55 -6.19 0.96
N GLN A 73 16.62 -5.48 0.61
CA GLN A 73 17.04 -4.28 1.31
C GLN A 73 16.01 -3.15 1.15
N ALA A 74 15.51 -2.93 -0.07
CA ALA A 74 14.49 -1.93 -0.35
C ALA A 74 13.19 -2.21 0.42
N ILE A 75 12.76 -3.48 0.45
CA ILE A 75 11.58 -3.92 1.21
C ILE A 75 11.79 -3.73 2.72
N SER A 76 12.96 -4.09 3.23
CA SER A 76 13.30 -3.86 4.64
C SER A 76 13.25 -2.38 5.01
N GLN A 77 13.65 -1.48 4.09
CA GLN A 77 13.60 -0.04 4.33
C GLN A 77 12.18 0.56 4.35
N LEU A 78 11.15 -0.16 3.87
CA LEU A 78 9.77 0.24 4.06
C LEU A 78 9.30 0.04 5.51
N LYS A 79 9.93 -0.90 6.24
CA LYS A 79 9.60 -1.16 7.65
C LYS A 79 9.93 0.07 8.49
N GLY A 80 8.95 0.52 9.27
CA GLY A 80 9.07 1.73 10.09
C GLY A 80 8.91 3.03 9.30
N VAL A 81 8.73 2.96 7.99
CA VAL A 81 8.37 4.13 7.16
C VAL A 81 6.88 4.14 6.89
N VAL A 82 6.32 2.99 6.51
CA VAL A 82 4.88 2.80 6.28
C VAL A 82 4.28 1.92 7.38
N ASP A 83 3.04 2.19 7.73
CA ASP A 83 2.24 1.44 8.71
C ASP A 83 1.65 0.17 8.10
N GLU A 84 1.29 0.19 6.81
CA GLU A 84 0.79 -0.97 6.09
C GLU A 84 1.01 -0.87 4.56
N VAL A 85 1.04 -2.01 3.89
CA VAL A 85 1.04 -2.13 2.43
C VAL A 85 -0.25 -2.81 1.96
N VAL A 86 -0.94 -2.22 0.99
CA VAL A 86 -2.06 -2.85 0.29
C VAL A 86 -1.53 -3.53 -0.96
N VAL A 87 -1.39 -4.86 -0.93
CA VAL A 87 -0.87 -5.63 -2.05
C VAL A 87 -1.97 -5.90 -3.05
N GLN A 88 -1.84 -5.33 -4.25
CA GLN A 88 -2.86 -5.44 -5.29
C GLN A 88 -2.74 -6.78 -6.02
N THR A 89 -3.81 -7.59 -5.99
CA THR A 89 -3.86 -8.91 -6.63
C THR A 89 -4.58 -8.88 -7.98
N TYR A 90 -4.61 -7.71 -8.64
CA TYR A 90 -5.31 -7.47 -9.89
C TYR A 90 -4.47 -6.59 -10.83
N GLN A 91 -4.76 -6.68 -12.13
CA GLN A 91 -4.18 -5.82 -13.17
C GLN A 91 -5.30 -5.30 -14.06
N GLY A 92 -5.41 -3.98 -14.17
CA GLY A 92 -6.53 -3.35 -14.88
C GLY A 92 -7.86 -3.69 -14.23
N ARG A 93 -8.71 -4.45 -14.92
CA ARG A 93 -10.08 -4.79 -14.49
C ARG A 93 -10.23 -6.25 -14.02
N HIS A 94 -9.14 -7.01 -13.94
CA HIS A 94 -9.15 -8.45 -13.69
C HIS A 94 -8.17 -8.85 -12.60
N SER A 95 -8.53 -9.85 -11.79
CA SER A 95 -7.59 -10.51 -10.88
C SER A 95 -6.40 -11.08 -11.65
N ILE A 96 -5.21 -11.02 -11.06
CA ILE A 96 -4.02 -11.63 -11.62
C ILE A 96 -4.21 -13.15 -11.55
N PRO A 97 -4.06 -13.88 -12.67
CA PRO A 97 -4.09 -15.34 -12.64
C PRO A 97 -3.08 -15.91 -11.65
N ASP A 98 -3.41 -17.03 -11.01
CA ASP A 98 -2.51 -17.72 -10.07
C ASP A 98 -2.00 -16.87 -8.89
N TYR A 99 -2.74 -15.84 -8.46
CA TYR A 99 -2.38 -15.03 -7.28
C TYR A 99 -2.03 -15.90 -6.06
N ALA A 100 -2.70 -17.05 -5.90
CA ALA A 100 -2.48 -18.00 -4.81
C ALA A 100 -1.03 -18.52 -4.74
N ALA A 101 -0.32 -18.62 -5.86
CA ALA A 101 1.08 -19.02 -5.89
C ALA A 101 2.03 -17.93 -5.36
N TYR A 102 1.61 -16.67 -5.42
CA TYR A 102 2.42 -15.51 -5.03
C TYR A 102 2.11 -15.01 -3.63
N LEU A 103 0.86 -15.15 -3.16
CA LEU A 103 0.43 -14.72 -1.83
C LEU A 103 1.32 -15.21 -0.67
N PRO A 104 1.85 -16.46 -0.62
CA PRO A 104 2.71 -16.89 0.48
C PRO A 104 3.99 -16.05 0.61
N ARG A 105 4.44 -15.41 -0.47
CA ARG A 105 5.63 -14.55 -0.49
C ARG A 105 5.35 -13.20 0.17
N ILE A 106 4.10 -12.74 0.21
CA ILE A 106 3.70 -11.50 0.88
C ILE A 106 3.99 -11.57 2.38
N SER A 107 3.80 -12.74 3.01
CA SER A 107 4.15 -12.93 4.42
C SER A 107 5.64 -12.69 4.72
N ARG A 108 6.52 -12.75 3.71
CA ARG A 108 7.96 -12.44 3.84
C ARG A 108 8.25 -10.94 3.93
N LEU A 109 7.30 -10.07 3.58
CA LEU A 109 7.44 -8.63 3.79
C LEU A 109 7.74 -8.35 5.26
N GLY A 110 7.17 -9.14 6.18
CA GLY A 110 7.41 -9.01 7.63
C GLY A 110 7.04 -7.64 8.16
N MET A 111 5.93 -7.09 7.65
CA MET A 111 5.30 -5.84 8.05
C MET A 111 3.79 -5.97 7.79
N PRO A 112 2.94 -5.14 8.43
CA PRO A 112 1.50 -5.24 8.25
C PRO A 112 1.08 -5.02 6.78
N PHE A 113 0.11 -5.81 6.32
CA PHE A 113 -0.38 -5.74 4.96
C PHE A 113 -1.88 -6.03 4.85
N LYS A 114 -2.49 -5.51 3.79
CA LYS A 114 -3.84 -5.85 3.33
C LYS A 114 -3.77 -6.41 1.92
N ILE A 115 -4.81 -7.11 1.50
CA ILE A 115 -4.97 -7.55 0.12
C ILE A 115 -5.93 -6.59 -0.62
N GLY A 116 -5.44 -6.01 -1.71
CA GLY A 116 -6.21 -5.18 -2.62
C GLY A 116 -6.91 -6.03 -3.68
N LEU A 117 -8.23 -6.05 -3.67
CA LEU A 117 -9.10 -6.76 -4.60
C LEU A 117 -9.77 -5.79 -5.56
N ILE A 118 -10.01 -6.19 -6.80
CA ILE A 118 -10.84 -5.43 -7.73
C ILE A 118 -12.31 -5.87 -7.62
N GLN A 119 -13.25 -4.92 -7.67
CA GLN A 119 -14.68 -5.23 -7.68
C GLN A 119 -15.04 -6.17 -8.85
N GLY A 120 -15.70 -7.29 -8.53
CA GLY A 120 -16.07 -8.33 -9.49
C GLY A 120 -14.90 -9.20 -9.96
N GLY A 121 -13.71 -9.02 -9.40
CA GLY A 121 -12.57 -9.91 -9.64
C GLY A 121 -12.74 -11.24 -8.92
N GLU A 122 -12.14 -12.29 -9.49
CA GLU A 122 -12.07 -13.60 -8.86
C GLU A 122 -11.16 -13.55 -7.63
N TRP A 123 -11.65 -14.04 -6.50
CA TRP A 123 -10.88 -14.13 -5.27
C TRP A 123 -11.36 -15.29 -4.40
N THR A 124 -10.42 -16.11 -3.96
CA THR A 124 -10.60 -17.16 -2.96
C THR A 124 -9.49 -16.99 -1.94
N ALA A 125 -9.86 -16.58 -0.73
CA ALA A 125 -8.90 -16.35 0.34
C ALA A 125 -8.20 -17.66 0.74
N PRO A 126 -6.86 -17.75 0.69
CA PRO A 126 -6.16 -18.90 1.23
C PRO A 126 -6.35 -19.00 2.75
N GLU A 127 -6.52 -20.21 3.27
CA GLU A 127 -6.78 -20.42 4.70
C GLU A 127 -5.70 -19.82 5.60
N TYR A 128 -4.43 -19.96 5.21
CA TYR A 128 -3.30 -19.46 6.00
C TYR A 128 -3.25 -17.93 6.12
N LEU A 129 -3.99 -17.18 5.29
CA LEU A 129 -3.92 -15.73 5.27
C LEU A 129 -4.40 -15.14 6.61
N LYS A 130 -5.44 -15.72 7.19
CA LYS A 130 -5.99 -15.31 8.49
C LYS A 130 -5.06 -15.62 9.66
N ASP A 131 -4.15 -16.59 9.48
CA ASP A 131 -3.21 -17.03 10.51
C ASP A 131 -1.95 -16.15 10.53
N SER A 132 -1.79 -15.26 9.54
CA SER A 132 -0.65 -14.34 9.49
C SER A 132 -0.82 -13.21 10.50
N PRO A 133 0.16 -12.96 11.39
CA PRO A 133 0.10 -11.85 12.34
C PRO A 133 0.20 -10.47 11.66
N TRP A 134 0.60 -10.46 10.39
CA TRP A 134 0.76 -9.25 9.59
C TRP A 134 -0.47 -8.93 8.73
N PHE A 135 -1.42 -9.85 8.61
CA PHE A 135 -2.59 -9.63 7.76
C PHE A 135 -3.64 -8.78 8.47
N LEU A 136 -3.99 -7.65 7.85
CA LEU A 136 -4.92 -6.65 8.39
C LEU A 136 -6.29 -6.62 7.66
N GLY A 137 -6.52 -7.51 6.70
CA GLY A 137 -7.78 -7.60 5.97
C GLY A 137 -7.69 -7.18 4.49
N TYR A 138 -8.81 -6.71 3.95
CA TYR A 138 -8.99 -6.46 2.52
C TYR A 138 -9.30 -5.01 2.23
N VAL A 139 -8.90 -4.56 1.04
CA VAL A 139 -9.34 -3.30 0.43
C VAL A 139 -9.96 -3.64 -0.93
N VAL A 140 -11.17 -3.15 -1.21
CA VAL A 140 -11.84 -3.39 -2.50
C VAL A 140 -11.78 -2.11 -3.34
N PHE A 141 -11.11 -2.19 -4.48
CA PHE A 141 -11.06 -1.14 -5.49
C PHE A 141 -12.33 -1.20 -6.34
N LEU A 142 -13.13 -0.15 -6.26
CA LEU A 142 -14.42 -0.08 -6.94
C LEU A 142 -14.23 0.30 -8.41
N ARG A 143 -15.08 -0.27 -9.27
CA ARG A 143 -15.17 0.08 -10.67
C ARG A 143 -16.38 0.99 -10.87
N ASN A 144 -16.18 2.09 -11.58
CA ASN A 144 -17.31 2.82 -12.14
C ASN A 144 -18.02 1.92 -13.15
N GLN A 145 -19.35 2.00 -13.19
CA GLN A 145 -20.12 1.37 -14.26
C GLN A 145 -19.77 2.09 -15.57
N ASP A 146 -19.58 1.32 -16.63
CA ASP A 146 -19.41 1.85 -17.99
C ASP A 146 -20.74 2.45 -18.49
#